data_AF-A0AB38Y1P2-F1
#
_entry.id   AF-A0AB38Y1P2-F1
#
_cell.length_a   1.000
_cell.length_b   1.000
_cell.length_c   1.000
_cell.angle_alpha   90.00
_cell.angle_beta   90.00
_cell.angle_gamma   90.00
#
_symmetry.space_group_name_H-M   'P 1'
#
loop_
_entity.id
_entity.type
_entity.pdbx_description
1 polymer ?
#
loop_
_entity_poly.entity_id
_entity_poly.type
_entity_poly.pdbx_seq_one_letter_code
_entity_poly.pdbx_strand_id
1 'polypeptide(L)'
;MSQNPYYDQLITSEPLGFIDPFEDLGTFDAYHMRFKESVRELINPHSGKPYSLNWQVKIQEMRKLYIQYQASLRDDHHELSHRMRSEENQAYVDRIVTTYLKLGFRFSEIERHLSVSSKNLRARYKRSDHIKVNALEVYDKRDLSDGYMMSKDYIPNHNISN
;
A
#
# COMPACT_ATOMS: atom_id res chain seq x y z
N MET A 1 25.51 -16.17 11.20
CA MET A 1 25.00 -14.91 10.61
C MET A 1 24.91 -15.14 9.12
N SER A 2 23.72 -15.23 8.55
CA SER A 2 23.55 -15.28 7.10
C SER A 2 23.97 -13.92 6.54
N GLN A 3 25.15 -13.83 5.93
CA GLN A 3 25.58 -12.63 5.20
C GLN A 3 24.57 -12.34 4.11
N ASN A 4 23.95 -11.16 4.17
CA ASN A 4 23.01 -10.73 3.16
C ASN A 4 23.80 -10.31 1.92
N PRO A 5 23.70 -11.00 0.77
CA PRO A 5 24.54 -10.74 -0.39
C PRO A 5 24.36 -9.33 -0.96
N TYR A 6 23.20 -8.71 -0.74
CA TYR A 6 22.94 -7.34 -1.19
C TYR A 6 23.65 -6.29 -0.31
N TYR A 7 23.80 -6.57 0.98
CA TYR A 7 24.55 -5.71 1.90
C TYR A 7 26.02 -5.65 1.51
N ASP A 8 26.63 -6.82 1.26
CA ASP A 8 28.03 -6.89 0.86
C ASP A 8 28.25 -6.20 -0.49
N GLN A 9 27.32 -6.35 -1.44
CA GLN A 9 27.36 -5.65 -2.72
C GLN A 9 27.21 -4.13 -2.55
N LEU A 10 26.35 -3.64 -1.65
CA LEU A 10 26.19 -2.22 -1.37
C LEU A 10 27.48 -1.59 -0.85
N ILE A 11 28.11 -2.21 0.14
CA ILE A 11 29.35 -1.69 0.74
C ILE A 11 30.51 -1.76 -0.25
N THR A 12 30.55 -2.79 -1.09
CA THR A 12 31.62 -2.95 -2.09
C THR A 12 31.37 -2.12 -3.36
N SER A 13 30.16 -1.59 -3.55
CA SER A 13 29.78 -0.88 -4.78
C SER A 13 30.54 0.42 -4.99
N GLU A 14 30.98 1.08 -3.92
CA GLU A 14 31.72 2.33 -3.96
C GLU A 14 32.92 2.28 -2.98
N PRO A 15 34.08 1.82 -3.44
CA PRO A 15 35.23 1.57 -2.56
C PRO A 15 35.99 2.84 -2.16
N LEU A 16 35.73 3.99 -2.78
CA LEU A 16 36.47 5.23 -2.53
C LEU A 16 35.84 6.09 -1.42
N GLY A 17 34.64 5.75 -0.95
CA GLY A 17 33.92 6.45 0.12
C GLY A 17 33.38 7.84 -0.25
N PHE A 18 33.20 8.12 -1.55
CA PHE A 18 32.59 9.36 -2.05
C PHE A 18 31.06 9.39 -1.94
N ILE A 19 30.43 8.21 -1.84
CA ILE A 19 28.99 8.08 -1.67
C ILE A 19 28.74 7.04 -0.58
N ASP A 20 28.15 7.49 0.52
CA ASP A 20 27.67 6.59 1.55
C ASP A 20 26.41 5.85 1.06
N PRO A 21 26.42 4.50 0.95
CA PRO A 21 25.27 3.71 0.50
C PRO A 21 24.04 3.81 1.41
N PHE A 22 24.15 4.34 2.62
CA PHE A 22 23.05 4.44 3.58
C PHE A 22 22.58 5.88 3.80
N GLU A 23 23.46 6.86 3.68
CA GLU A 23 23.14 8.27 3.95
C GLU A 23 22.96 9.11 2.66
N ASP A 24 23.78 8.88 1.63
CA ASP A 24 23.86 9.77 0.47
C ASP A 24 22.87 9.42 -0.65
N LEU A 25 22.16 8.29 -0.52
CA LEU A 25 21.18 7.86 -1.51
C LEU A 25 19.85 8.65 -1.41
N GLY A 26 19.69 9.53 -0.43
CA GLY A 26 18.46 10.28 -0.17
C GLY A 26 17.47 9.55 0.73
N THR A 27 16.31 10.16 0.95
CA THR A 27 15.34 9.65 1.92
C THR A 27 14.63 8.41 1.36
N PHE A 28 14.91 7.25 1.96
CA PHE A 28 14.24 6.01 1.60
C PHE A 28 12.86 5.92 2.24
N ASP A 29 11.83 5.80 1.41
CA ASP A 29 10.49 5.44 1.83
C ASP A 29 10.38 3.91 1.91
N ALA A 30 10.65 3.39 3.10
CA ALA A 30 10.55 1.97 3.40
C ALA A 30 9.11 1.44 3.25
N TYR A 31 8.08 2.29 3.20
CA TYR A 31 6.70 1.84 2.98
C TYR A 31 6.48 1.50 1.50
N HIS A 32 6.81 2.43 0.60
CA HIS A 32 6.64 2.27 -0.85
C HIS A 32 7.85 1.59 -1.53
N MET A 33 8.88 1.21 -0.77
CA MET A 33 10.13 0.62 -1.26
C MET A 33 10.79 1.45 -2.36
N ARG A 34 10.82 2.78 -2.18
CA ARG A 34 11.35 3.73 -3.15
C ARG A 34 12.00 4.93 -2.45
N PHE A 35 12.85 5.65 -3.17
CA PHE A 35 13.38 6.91 -2.69
C PHE A 35 12.40 8.04 -2.98
N LYS A 36 12.28 9.00 -2.05
CA LYS A 36 11.34 10.13 -2.18
C LYS A 36 11.80 11.14 -3.22
N GLU A 37 13.09 11.49 -3.18
CA GLU A 37 13.70 12.50 -4.04
C GLU A 37 14.22 11.87 -5.33
N SER A 38 14.21 12.66 -6.41
CA SER A 38 14.91 12.26 -7.64
C SER A 38 16.42 12.35 -7.42
N VAL A 39 17.20 11.52 -8.13
CA VAL A 39 18.67 11.55 -8.02
C VAL A 39 19.25 12.90 -8.46
N ARG A 40 18.55 13.64 -9.32
CA ARG A 40 18.96 14.96 -9.81
C ARG A 40 18.89 16.04 -8.74
N GLU A 41 18.06 15.84 -7.72
CA GLU A 41 17.86 16.78 -6.61
C GLU A 41 18.82 16.51 -5.44
N LEU A 42 19.55 15.39 -5.48
CA LEU A 42 20.51 15.06 -4.43
C LEU A 42 21.71 16.00 -4.49
N ILE A 43 22.06 16.54 -3.33
CA ILE A 43 23.22 17.41 -3.13
C ILE A 43 24.34 16.58 -2.55
N ASN A 44 25.52 16.68 -3.16
CA ASN A 44 26.72 16.04 -2.66
C ASN A 44 27.20 16.75 -1.38
N PRO A 45 27.31 16.04 -0.24
CA PRO A 45 27.68 16.63 1.05
C PRO A 45 29.04 17.32 1.05
N HIS A 46 29.99 16.82 0.27
CA HIS A 46 31.36 17.34 0.21
C HIS A 46 31.48 18.63 -0.60
N SER A 47 30.64 18.80 -1.62
CA SER A 47 30.72 19.93 -2.54
C SER A 47 29.61 20.97 -2.38
N GLY A 48 28.52 20.62 -1.69
CA GLY A 48 27.31 21.45 -1.58
C GLY A 48 26.60 21.68 -2.92
N LYS A 49 26.97 20.94 -3.97
CA LYS A 49 26.40 21.02 -5.32
C LYS A 49 25.69 19.71 -5.70
N PRO A 50 24.79 19.73 -6.68
CA PRO A 50 24.20 18.50 -7.20
C PRO A 50 25.26 17.52 -7.70
N TYR A 51 25.01 16.22 -7.53
CA TYR A 51 25.91 15.19 -8.06
C TYR A 51 26.07 15.32 -9.59
N SER A 52 27.28 15.05 -10.09
CA SER A 52 27.53 15.00 -11.53
C SER A 52 26.78 13.83 -12.18
N LEU A 53 26.55 13.89 -13.49
CA LEU A 53 25.77 12.87 -14.20
C LEU A 53 26.31 11.44 -13.98
N ASN A 54 27.64 11.27 -13.97
CA ASN A 54 28.27 9.98 -13.73
C ASN A 54 27.96 9.44 -12.33
N TRP A 55 28.03 10.31 -11.31
CA TRP A 55 27.68 9.94 -9.95
C TRP A 55 26.18 9.70 -9.78
N GLN A 56 25.32 10.44 -10.49
CA GLN A 56 23.89 10.17 -10.49
C GLN A 56 23.58 8.76 -11.02
N VAL A 57 24.25 8.31 -12.10
CA VAL A 57 24.08 6.94 -12.61
C VAL A 57 24.51 5.93 -11.54
N LYS A 58 25.64 6.16 -10.88
CA LYS A 58 26.11 5.29 -9.79
C LYS A 58 25.14 5.22 -8.62
N ILE A 59 24.61 6.37 -8.18
CA ILE A 59 23.59 6.45 -7.13
C ILE A 59 22.34 5.66 -7.54
N GLN A 60 21.92 5.71 -8.81
CA GLN A 60 20.78 4.90 -9.26
C GLN A 60 21.03 3.40 -9.14
N GLU A 61 22.25 2.94 -9.43
CA GLU A 61 22.63 1.54 -9.23
C GLU A 61 22.64 1.16 -7.75
N MET A 62 23.22 1.99 -6.90
CA MET A 62 23.24 1.79 -5.45
C MET A 62 21.82 1.78 -4.87
N ARG A 63 20.93 2.67 -5.32
CA ARG A 63 19.52 2.70 -4.92
C ARG A 63 18.80 1.39 -5.27
N LYS A 64 19.09 0.77 -6.42
CA LYS A 64 18.50 -0.53 -6.80
C LYS A 64 18.96 -1.63 -5.84
N LEU A 65 20.26 -1.69 -5.53
CA LEU A 65 20.80 -2.64 -4.57
C LEU A 65 20.24 -2.40 -3.17
N TYR A 66 20.08 -1.15 -2.75
CA TYR A 66 19.47 -0.77 -1.48
C TYR A 66 18.04 -1.27 -1.37
N ILE A 67 17.24 -1.11 -2.42
CA ILE A 67 15.87 -1.63 -2.47
C ILE A 67 15.86 -3.15 -2.33
N GLN A 68 16.75 -3.87 -3.03
CA GLN A 68 16.86 -5.33 -2.93
C GLN A 68 17.30 -5.79 -1.55
N TYR A 69 18.26 -5.09 -0.94
CA TYR A 69 18.68 -5.31 0.44
C TYR A 69 17.51 -5.14 1.41
N GLN A 70 16.80 -4.00 1.34
CA GLN A 70 15.63 -3.75 2.19
C GLN A 70 14.51 -4.77 1.96
N ALA A 71 14.32 -5.24 0.72
CA ALA A 71 13.34 -6.28 0.40
C ALA A 71 13.73 -7.61 1.03
N SER A 72 15.01 -8.00 0.95
CA SER A 72 15.51 -9.24 1.55
C SER A 72 15.51 -9.24 3.09
N LEU A 73 15.43 -8.06 3.72
CA LEU A 73 15.24 -7.93 5.16
C LEU A 73 13.77 -8.02 5.59
N ARG A 74 12.83 -7.83 4.67
CA ARG A 74 11.39 -7.99 4.94
C ARG A 74 11.08 -9.48 4.91
N ASP A 75 10.93 -10.10 6.07
CA ASP A 75 10.35 -11.44 6.19
C ASP A 75 8.95 -11.43 5.55
N ASP A 76 8.71 -12.35 4.61
CA ASP A 76 7.65 -12.36 3.58
C ASP A 76 6.17 -12.32 4.08
N HIS A 77 5.88 -12.12 5.36
CA HIS A 77 4.51 -12.30 5.89
C HIS A 77 3.96 -11.29 6.91
N HIS A 78 4.69 -10.23 7.31
CA HIS A 78 4.29 -9.42 8.48
C HIS A 78 4.19 -7.89 8.31
N GLU A 79 4.15 -7.38 7.08
CA GLU A 79 4.33 -5.95 6.83
C GLU A 79 3.32 -5.03 7.53
N LEU A 80 2.02 -5.34 7.57
CA LEU A 80 1.06 -4.47 8.26
C LEU A 80 0.89 -4.80 9.75
N SER A 81 1.25 -6.01 10.22
CA SER A 81 1.22 -6.30 11.66
C SER A 81 2.31 -5.56 12.42
N HIS A 82 3.49 -5.38 11.83
CA HIS A 82 4.57 -4.56 12.43
C HIS A 82 4.33 -3.04 12.33
N ARG A 83 3.53 -2.59 11.35
CA ARG A 83 3.20 -1.15 11.13
C ARG A 83 2.26 -0.56 12.19
N MET A 84 1.57 -1.37 13.00
CA MET A 84 0.67 -0.89 14.07
C MET A 84 1.40 -0.28 15.29
N ARG A 85 2.70 0.04 15.20
CA ARG A 85 3.50 0.53 16.33
C ARG A 85 3.46 2.06 16.54
N SER A 86 2.98 2.86 15.58
CA SER A 86 2.82 4.31 15.74
C SER A 86 1.39 4.78 15.39
N GLU A 87 0.93 5.85 16.04
CA GLU A 87 -0.43 6.39 15.88
C GLU A 87 -0.74 6.82 14.43
N GLU A 88 0.21 7.45 13.75
CA GLU A 88 0.06 7.89 12.36
C GLU A 88 -0.10 6.71 11.40
N ASN A 89 0.68 5.64 11.61
CA ASN A 89 0.57 4.42 10.80
C ASN A 89 -0.74 3.68 11.09
N GLN A 90 -1.26 3.76 12.32
CA GLN A 90 -2.53 3.15 12.67
C GLN A 90 -3.71 3.81 11.95
N ALA A 91 -3.73 5.15 11.84
CA ALA A 91 -4.76 5.86 11.08
C ALA A 91 -4.76 5.47 9.60
N TYR A 92 -3.57 5.29 9.02
CA TYR A 92 -3.42 4.82 7.64
C TYR A 92 -3.91 3.38 7.45
N VAL A 93 -3.54 2.47 8.37
CA VAL A 93 -4.04 1.08 8.39
C VAL A 93 -5.56 1.06 8.49
N ASP A 94 -6.14 1.84 9.41
CA ASP A 94 -7.58 1.95 9.60
C ASP A 94 -8.27 2.46 8.33
N ARG A 95 -7.70 3.46 7.64
CA ARG A 95 -8.21 3.96 6.36
C ARG A 95 -8.20 2.88 5.27
N ILE A 96 -7.12 2.10 5.14
CA ILE A 96 -7.06 1.03 4.14
C ILE A 96 -8.08 -0.05 4.45
N VAL A 97 -8.08 -0.57 5.68
CA VAL A 97 -8.98 -1.67 6.08
C VAL A 97 -10.44 -1.26 5.91
N THR A 98 -10.82 -0.04 6.36
CA THR A 98 -12.19 0.46 6.19
C THR A 98 -12.57 0.65 4.72
N THR A 99 -11.64 1.02 3.84
CA THR A 99 -11.87 1.07 2.39
C THR A 99 -12.24 -0.31 1.83
N TYR A 100 -11.46 -1.35 2.15
CA TYR A 100 -11.78 -2.71 1.70
C TYR A 100 -13.12 -3.21 2.23
N LEU A 101 -13.44 -2.91 3.49
CA LEU A 101 -14.73 -3.29 4.08
C LEU A 101 -15.90 -2.59 3.40
N LYS A 102 -15.77 -1.30 3.06
CA LYS A 102 -16.78 -0.55 2.29
C LYS A 102 -17.00 -1.13 0.89
N LEU A 103 -15.95 -1.64 0.27
CA LEU A 103 -16.01 -2.33 -1.02
C LEU A 103 -16.57 -3.76 -0.91
N GLY A 104 -16.86 -4.26 0.29
CA GLY A 104 -17.48 -5.56 0.51
C GLY A 104 -16.51 -6.74 0.65
N PHE A 105 -15.20 -6.48 0.75
CA PHE A 105 -14.19 -7.55 0.91
C PHE A 105 -14.29 -8.25 2.27
N ARG A 106 -14.17 -9.59 2.25
CA ARG A 106 -14.17 -10.45 3.45
C ARG A 106 -12.83 -10.34 4.17
N PHE A 107 -12.83 -10.58 5.48
CA PHE A 107 -11.59 -10.51 6.27
C PHE A 107 -10.50 -11.46 5.73
N SER A 108 -10.87 -12.65 5.24
CA SER A 108 -9.94 -13.58 4.60
C SER A 108 -9.33 -13.05 3.30
N GLU A 109 -10.05 -12.20 2.57
CA GLU A 109 -9.56 -11.55 1.35
C GLU A 109 -8.65 -10.38 1.71
N ILE A 110 -9.05 -9.58 2.70
CA ILE A 110 -8.23 -8.49 3.25
C ILE A 110 -6.92 -9.03 3.81
N GLU A 111 -6.94 -10.16 4.51
CA GLU A 111 -5.74 -10.82 5.05
C GLU A 111 -4.74 -11.19 3.96
N ARG A 112 -5.19 -11.68 2.80
CA ARG A 112 -4.31 -12.00 1.66
C ARG A 112 -3.67 -10.75 1.04
N HIS A 113 -4.38 -9.62 1.07
CA HIS A 113 -3.90 -8.37 0.47
C HIS A 113 -3.03 -7.53 1.41
N LEU A 114 -3.30 -7.62 2.71
CA LEU A 114 -2.71 -6.74 3.71
C LEU A 114 -1.81 -7.50 4.70
N SER A 115 -1.72 -8.82 4.65
CA SER A 115 -0.93 -9.60 5.63
C SER A 115 -1.29 -9.26 7.09
N VAL A 116 -2.54 -8.87 7.34
CA VAL A 116 -3.12 -8.67 8.67
C VAL A 116 -4.03 -9.84 8.96
N SER A 117 -3.81 -10.53 10.07
CA SER A 117 -4.57 -11.75 10.37
C SER A 117 -6.08 -11.48 10.45
N SER A 118 -6.89 -12.37 9.89
CA SER A 118 -8.36 -12.28 10.00
C SER A 118 -8.83 -12.26 11.46
N LYS A 119 -8.05 -12.85 12.38
CA LYS A 119 -8.33 -12.78 13.82
C LYS A 119 -8.21 -11.36 14.35
N ASN A 120 -7.13 -10.65 14.02
CA ASN A 120 -6.93 -9.26 14.44
C ASN A 120 -7.93 -8.31 13.77
N LEU A 121 -8.25 -8.53 12.50
CA LEU A 121 -9.27 -7.75 11.80
C LEU A 121 -10.64 -7.89 12.47
N ARG A 122 -11.07 -9.11 12.82
CA ARG A 122 -12.34 -9.36 13.52
C ARG A 122 -12.40 -8.76 14.92
N ALA A 123 -11.26 -8.68 15.61
CA ALA A 123 -11.19 -8.10 16.94
C ALA A 123 -11.34 -6.57 16.93
N ARG A 124 -10.85 -5.90 15.88
CA ARG A 124 -10.81 -4.43 15.78
C ARG A 124 -11.94 -3.82 14.96
N TYR A 125 -12.48 -4.55 13.98
CA TYR A 125 -13.46 -4.01 13.04
C TYR A 125 -14.72 -4.88 12.99
N LYS A 126 -15.87 -4.22 12.93
CA LYS A 126 -17.15 -4.86 12.60
C LYS A 126 -17.47 -4.58 11.15
N ARG A 127 -17.65 -5.63 10.37
CA ARG A 127 -17.94 -5.51 8.93
C ARG A 127 -19.28 -4.79 8.69
N SER A 128 -20.27 -5.02 9.56
CA SER A 128 -21.58 -4.36 9.54
C SER A 128 -21.50 -2.83 9.53
N ASP A 129 -20.49 -2.28 10.21
CA ASP A 129 -20.38 -0.83 10.43
C ASP A 129 -19.85 -0.11 9.17
N HIS A 130 -19.38 -0.88 8.19
CA HIS A 130 -18.67 -0.37 7.01
C HIS A 130 -19.29 -0.80 5.68
N ILE A 131 -20.02 -1.92 5.62
CA ILE A 131 -20.75 -2.30 4.40
C ILE A 131 -21.86 -1.27 4.18
N LYS A 132 -21.75 -0.50 3.10
CA LYS A 132 -22.88 0.25 2.57
C LYS A 132 -23.67 -0.69 1.66
N VAL A 133 -24.77 -1.23 2.17
CA VAL A 133 -25.78 -1.83 1.30
C VAL A 133 -26.55 -0.66 0.70
N ASN A 134 -26.58 -0.54 -0.62
CA ASN A 134 -27.45 0.45 -1.26
C ASN A 134 -28.90 0.15 -0.85
N ALA A 135 -29.71 1.19 -0.72
CA ALA A 135 -31.14 1.01 -0.50
C ALA A 135 -31.70 0.12 -1.64
N LEU A 136 -32.67 -0.72 -1.31
CA LEU A 136 -33.36 -1.53 -2.31
C LEU A 136 -34.03 -0.59 -3.32
N GLU A 137 -33.62 -0.68 -4.58
CA GLU A 137 -34.26 0.04 -5.69
C GLU A 137 -34.91 -0.98 -6.62
N VAL A 138 -36.23 -1.05 -6.57
CA VAL A 138 -37.04 -1.91 -7.45
C VAL A 138 -37.61 -1.08 -8.58
N TYR A 139 -37.38 -1.51 -9.81
CA TYR A 139 -37.93 -0.86 -11.00
C TYR A 139 -38.98 -1.74 -11.67
N ASP A 140 -40.09 -1.15 -12.10
CA ASP A 140 -41.03 -1.87 -12.97
C ASP A 140 -40.49 -1.88 -14.40
N LYS A 141 -40.52 -3.05 -15.03
CA LYS A 141 -40.03 -3.23 -16.39
C LYS A 141 -40.81 -2.39 -17.41
N ARG A 142 -42.11 -2.16 -17.17
CA ARG A 142 -42.98 -1.34 -18.05
C ARG A 142 -42.65 0.15 -17.93
N ASP A 143 -42.48 0.63 -16.69
CA ASP A 143 -42.09 2.02 -16.44
C ASP A 143 -40.73 2.32 -17.12
N LEU A 144 -39.77 1.39 -17.04
CA LEU A 144 -38.48 1.54 -17.71
C LEU A 144 -38.60 1.58 -19.24
N SER A 145 -39.49 0.78 -19.85
CA SER A 145 -39.70 0.82 -21.31
C SER A 145 -40.36 2.11 -21.79
N ASP A 146 -41.18 2.72 -20.94
CA ASP A 146 -41.86 3.99 -21.22
C ASP A 146 -41.00 5.22 -20.86
N GLY A 147 -39.75 5.01 -20.44
CA GLY A 147 -38.79 6.06 -20.08
C GLY A 147 -38.95 6.62 -18.67
N TYR A 148 -39.82 6.03 -17.85
CA TYR A 148 -40.02 6.40 -16.45
C TYR A 148 -39.10 5.61 -15.52
N MET A 149 -38.18 6.30 -14.85
CA MET A 149 -37.24 5.71 -13.87
C MET A 149 -37.60 6.07 -12.42
N MET A 150 -38.80 5.70 -11.97
CA MET A 150 -39.18 5.79 -10.56
C MET A 150 -38.89 4.46 -9.85
N SER A 151 -37.97 4.48 -8.88
CA SER A 151 -37.70 3.33 -8.02
C SER A 151 -38.76 3.19 -6.93
N LYS A 152 -39.06 1.94 -6.57
CA LYS A 152 -39.87 1.55 -5.42
C LYS A 152 -38.95 0.92 -4.38
N ASP A 153 -39.27 1.12 -3.11
CA ASP A 153 -38.57 0.57 -1.95
C ASP A 153 -39.15 -0.79 -1.48
N TYR A 154 -40.13 -1.33 -2.21
CA TYR A 154 -40.78 -2.61 -1.94
C TYR A 154 -40.88 -3.48 -3.20
N ILE A 155 -40.91 -4.81 -3.00
CA ILE A 155 -41.19 -5.78 -4.06
C ILE A 155 -42.72 -5.89 -4.22
N PRO A 156 -43.29 -5.69 -5.42
CA PRO A 156 -44.73 -5.83 -5.63
C PRO A 156 -45.21 -7.25 -5.31
N ASN A 157 -46.24 -7.38 -4.46
CA ASN A 157 -46.88 -8.67 -4.20
C ASN A 157 -47.67 -9.11 -5.44
N HIS A 158 -47.26 -10.21 -6.08
CA HIS A 158 -48.01 -10.80 -7.18
C HIS A 158 -49.19 -11.59 -6.61
N ASN A 159 -50.32 -10.93 -6.37
CA ASN A 159 -51.58 -11.63 -6.17
C ASN A 159 -51.97 -12.24 -7.53
N ILE A 160 -51.78 -13.55 -7.67
CA ILE A 160 -52.34 -14.32 -8.78
C ILE A 160 -53.84 -14.43 -8.49
N SER A 161 -54.62 -13.53 -9.06
CA SER A 161 -56.07 -13.67 -9.12
C SER A 161 -56.39 -14.85 -10.04
N ASN A 162 -56.97 -15.91 -9.47
CA ASN A 162 -57.62 -16.99 -10.22
C ASN A 162 -58.86 -16.47 -10.95
#